data_AF-A0A1G3PQH1-F1
#
_entry.id   AF-A0A1G3PQH1-F1
#
_cell.length_a   1.000
_cell.length_b   1.000
_cell.length_c   1.000
_cell.angle_alpha   90.00
_cell.angle_beta   90.00
_cell.angle_gamma   90.00
#
_symmetry.space_group_name_H-M   'P 1'
#
loop_
_entity.id
_entity.type
_entity.pdbx_description
1 polymer ?
#
loop_
_entity_poly.entity_id
_entity_poly.type
_entity_poly.pdbx_seq_one_letter_code
_entity_poly.pdbx_strand_id
1 'polypeptide(L)'
;MNADDKNNTDFWNEELSEYDSFYNQLKEFFISIRKKDDMVFQLLSKKLFELPALGEKTSYPKTCMILIAFLVRVNFIKCSIIDICEKDDNYSSKILFRSLIEHYFKFLYVYINAIKIKNDSFGDEYQFYLDYKERILLLKSLKKNAKIFEQYNKDINNFQLLCEVYPEYKALSENEMNRRTKQFEIDNIIEFLSSQGFQKDSAFLEAIIPKYSELSSYVHGGILAEKNLFYDSDYEKSINQIKEIVDLTLAIDIGTKSFVMMFFFIATKEKEFLFFSKRFQEIMKE
;
A
#
# COMPACT_ATOMS: atom_id res chain seq x y z
N MET A 1 14.96 29.13 -49.14
CA MET A 1 14.39 28.11 -48.23
C MET A 1 14.74 26.77 -48.84
N ASN A 2 15.70 26.08 -48.24
CA ASN A 2 16.18 24.79 -48.74
C ASN A 2 15.10 23.72 -48.50
N ALA A 3 15.03 22.71 -49.37
CA ALA A 3 14.10 21.59 -49.22
C ALA A 3 14.29 20.83 -47.89
N ASP A 4 15.48 20.93 -47.28
CA ASP A 4 15.80 20.36 -45.97
C ASP A 4 15.07 21.04 -44.79
N ASP A 5 14.68 22.31 -44.90
CA ASP A 5 13.95 23.00 -43.82
C ASP A 5 12.49 22.53 -43.75
N LYS A 6 11.85 22.21 -44.90
CA LYS A 6 10.45 21.75 -44.93
C LYS A 6 10.28 20.37 -44.30
N ASN A 7 11.15 19.43 -44.64
CA ASN A 7 11.13 18.07 -44.10
C ASN A 7 11.33 18.04 -42.59
N ASN A 8 12.08 19.00 -42.04
CA ASN A 8 12.29 19.11 -40.59
C ASN A 8 11.02 19.64 -39.89
N THR A 9 10.35 20.66 -40.43
CA THR A 9 9.07 21.15 -39.87
C THR A 9 7.95 20.12 -39.88
N ASP A 10 7.83 19.32 -40.94
CA ASP A 10 6.75 18.32 -41.04
C ASP A 10 6.95 17.20 -40.00
N PHE A 11 8.20 16.79 -39.74
CA PHE A 11 8.54 15.83 -38.69
C PHE A 11 8.17 16.32 -37.27
N TRP A 12 8.55 17.56 -36.92
CA TRP A 12 8.20 18.13 -35.60
C TRP A 12 6.68 18.32 -35.43
N ASN A 13 5.95 18.62 -36.51
CA ASN A 13 4.50 18.76 -36.45
C ASN A 13 3.79 17.41 -36.22
N GLU A 14 4.29 16.33 -36.81
CA GLU A 14 3.77 14.97 -36.58
C GLU A 14 4.02 14.52 -35.14
N GLU A 15 5.26 14.64 -34.63
CA GLU A 15 5.60 14.29 -33.24
C GLU A 15 4.78 15.11 -32.21
N LEU A 16 4.58 16.41 -32.44
CA LEU A 16 3.74 17.25 -31.58
C LEU A 16 2.27 16.81 -31.59
N SER A 17 1.74 16.40 -32.76
CA SER A 17 0.36 15.94 -32.87
C SER A 17 0.12 14.61 -32.15
N GLU A 18 1.10 13.70 -32.18
CA GLU A 18 1.04 12.44 -31.45
C GLU A 18 1.12 12.68 -29.94
N TYR A 19 2.04 13.54 -29.50
CA TYR A 19 2.17 13.94 -28.10
C TYR A 19 0.87 14.54 -27.55
N ASP A 20 0.24 15.46 -28.29
CA ASP A 20 -1.04 16.07 -27.91
C ASP A 20 -2.17 15.03 -27.82
N SER A 21 -2.22 14.07 -28.74
CA SER A 21 -3.19 12.96 -28.70
C SER A 21 -3.03 12.14 -27.43
N PHE A 22 -1.80 11.74 -27.10
CA PHE A 22 -1.49 10.96 -25.91
C PHE A 22 -1.78 11.71 -24.61
N TYR A 23 -1.42 12.99 -24.53
CA TYR A 23 -1.71 13.83 -23.37
C TYR A 23 -3.23 13.97 -23.14
N ASN A 24 -4.00 14.17 -24.21
CA ASN A 24 -5.46 14.22 -24.12
C ASN A 24 -6.05 12.89 -23.62
N GLN A 25 -5.54 11.74 -24.10
CA GLN A 25 -5.97 10.43 -23.59
C GLN A 25 -5.66 10.25 -22.10
N LEU A 26 -4.49 10.70 -21.64
CA LEU A 26 -4.10 10.62 -20.24
C LEU A 26 -5.00 11.50 -19.37
N LYS A 27 -5.34 12.70 -19.84
CA LYS A 27 -6.26 13.63 -19.17
C LYS A 27 -7.66 13.01 -19.01
N GLU A 28 -8.23 12.47 -20.08
CA GLU A 28 -9.54 11.80 -20.03
C GLU A 28 -9.52 10.58 -19.10
N PHE A 29 -8.41 9.83 -19.10
CA PHE A 29 -8.20 8.73 -18.16
C PHE A 29 -8.27 9.22 -16.70
N PHE A 30 -7.54 10.27 -16.33
CA PHE A 30 -7.59 10.80 -14.96
C PHE A 30 -8.97 11.35 -14.57
N ILE A 31 -9.67 12.02 -15.49
CA ILE A 31 -11.05 12.46 -15.24
C ILE A 31 -11.95 11.27 -14.88
N SER A 32 -11.83 10.16 -15.62
CA SER A 32 -12.56 8.92 -15.35
C SER A 32 -12.20 8.33 -13.98
N ILE A 33 -10.90 8.26 -13.65
CA ILE A 33 -10.40 7.75 -12.37
C ILE A 33 -10.93 8.58 -11.19
N ARG A 34 -10.86 9.91 -11.28
CA ARG A 34 -11.34 10.81 -10.23
C ARG A 34 -12.84 10.66 -10.00
N LYS A 35 -13.62 10.54 -11.08
CA LYS A 35 -15.06 10.28 -10.98
C LYS A 35 -15.36 8.98 -10.22
N LYS A 36 -14.62 7.90 -10.50
CA LYS A 36 -14.77 6.63 -9.77
C LYS A 36 -14.40 6.77 -8.29
N ASP A 37 -13.28 7.42 -7.99
CA ASP A 37 -12.83 7.66 -6.62
C ASP A 37 -13.85 8.49 -5.82
N ASP A 38 -14.40 9.54 -6.43
CA ASP A 38 -15.45 10.38 -5.84
C ASP A 38 -16.71 9.58 -5.50
N MET A 39 -17.15 8.69 -6.40
CA MET A 39 -18.31 7.82 -6.15
C MET A 39 -18.07 6.90 -4.93
N VAL A 40 -16.87 6.32 -4.83
CA VAL A 40 -16.48 5.47 -3.69
C VAL A 40 -16.41 6.29 -2.40
N PHE A 41 -15.80 7.47 -2.45
CA PHE A 41 -15.68 8.38 -1.31
C PHE A 41 -17.05 8.83 -0.80
N GLN A 42 -17.96 9.25 -1.69
CA GLN A 42 -19.32 9.67 -1.32
C GLN A 42 -20.10 8.56 -0.62
N LEU A 43 -19.98 7.31 -1.08
CA LEU A 43 -20.59 6.16 -0.42
C LEU A 43 -20.00 5.91 0.97
N LEU A 44 -18.67 5.93 1.09
CA LEU A 44 -17.98 5.65 2.34
C LEU A 44 -18.16 6.77 3.39
N SER A 45 -18.15 8.03 2.96
CA SER A 45 -18.23 9.21 3.82
C SER A 45 -19.48 9.23 4.72
N LYS A 46 -20.56 8.58 4.28
CA LYS A 46 -21.80 8.40 5.03
C LYS A 46 -21.60 7.64 6.35
N LYS A 47 -20.58 6.77 6.43
CA LYS A 47 -20.33 5.87 7.56
C LYS A 47 -18.94 5.97 8.16
N LEU A 48 -17.98 6.57 7.44
CA LEU A 48 -16.57 6.57 7.82
C LEU A 48 -16.33 7.02 9.26
N PHE A 49 -16.98 8.10 9.68
CA PHE A 49 -16.83 8.68 11.03
C PHE A 49 -17.52 7.85 12.12
N GLU A 50 -18.45 6.97 11.76
CA GLU A 50 -19.14 6.06 12.70
C GLU A 50 -18.32 4.79 12.96
N LEU A 51 -17.45 4.39 12.02
CA LEU A 51 -16.73 3.11 12.09
C LEU A 51 -15.93 2.91 13.38
N PRO A 52 -15.19 3.90 13.94
CA PRO A 52 -14.46 3.69 15.19
C PRO A 52 -15.39 3.35 16.35
N ALA A 53 -16.46 4.15 16.54
CA ALA A 53 -17.42 3.96 17.62
C ALA A 53 -18.23 2.65 17.47
N LEU A 54 -18.47 2.20 16.25
CA LEU A 54 -19.06 0.89 15.98
C LEU A 54 -18.06 -0.22 16.28
N GLY A 55 -16.81 -0.08 15.85
CA GLY A 55 -15.72 -1.04 16.06
C GLY A 55 -15.49 -1.35 17.53
N GLU A 56 -15.46 -0.31 18.37
CA GLU A 56 -15.31 -0.41 19.83
C GLU A 56 -16.40 -1.27 20.50
N LYS A 57 -17.60 -1.33 19.92
CA LYS A 57 -18.74 -2.10 20.45
C LYS A 57 -18.78 -3.55 19.97
N THR A 58 -17.89 -3.93 19.05
CA THR A 58 -17.80 -5.30 18.55
C THR A 58 -17.01 -6.20 19.49
N SER A 59 -16.99 -7.51 19.22
CA SER A 59 -16.04 -8.44 19.83
C SER A 59 -14.63 -8.39 19.23
N TYR A 60 -14.34 -7.38 18.38
CA TYR A 60 -13.10 -7.21 17.62
C TYR A 60 -12.58 -5.75 17.66
N PRO A 61 -12.62 -5.04 18.81
CA PRO A 61 -12.34 -3.60 18.84
C PRO A 61 -10.96 -3.23 18.27
N LYS A 62 -9.89 -3.93 18.65
CA LYS A 62 -8.52 -3.65 18.18
C LYS A 62 -8.36 -3.98 16.71
N THR A 63 -8.88 -5.12 16.28
CA THR A 63 -8.88 -5.54 14.88
C THR A 63 -9.63 -4.51 14.01
N CYS A 64 -10.82 -4.07 14.42
CA CYS A 64 -11.57 -3.02 13.73
C CYS A 64 -10.73 -1.74 13.59
N MET A 65 -10.07 -1.29 14.67
CA MET A 65 -9.22 -0.10 14.63
C MET A 65 -8.01 -0.26 13.71
N ILE A 66 -7.38 -1.44 13.68
CA ILE A 66 -6.28 -1.74 12.74
C ILE A 66 -6.78 -1.66 11.29
N LEU A 67 -7.92 -2.27 10.98
CA LEU A 67 -8.50 -2.28 9.64
C LEU A 67 -8.92 -0.88 9.18
N ILE A 68 -9.51 -0.06 10.08
CA ILE A 68 -9.80 1.36 9.80
C ILE A 68 -8.50 2.12 9.53
N ALA A 69 -7.45 1.90 10.31
CA ALA A 69 -6.17 2.55 10.09
C ALA A 69 -5.57 2.20 8.72
N PHE A 70 -5.70 0.94 8.27
CA PHE A 70 -5.32 0.56 6.90
C PHE A 70 -6.15 1.29 5.85
N LEU A 71 -7.47 1.36 6.01
CA LEU A 71 -8.35 2.09 5.10
C LEU A 71 -7.91 3.55 4.93
N VAL A 72 -7.57 4.23 6.03
CA VAL A 72 -7.11 5.63 6.00
C VAL A 72 -5.75 5.75 5.31
N ARG A 73 -4.76 4.92 5.69
CA ARG A 73 -3.40 4.97 5.10
C ARG A 73 -3.40 4.66 3.61
N VAL A 74 -4.13 3.61 3.21
CA VAL A 74 -4.30 3.22 1.80
C VAL A 74 -4.91 4.37 1.00
N ASN A 75 -5.95 5.02 1.52
CA ASN A 75 -6.56 6.17 0.85
C ASN A 75 -5.57 7.34 0.68
N PHE A 76 -4.78 7.68 1.70
CA PHE A 76 -3.77 8.75 1.59
C PHE A 76 -2.68 8.43 0.55
N ILE A 77 -2.17 7.20 0.56
CA ILE A 77 -1.16 6.77 -0.42
C ILE A 77 -1.75 6.79 -1.84
N LYS A 78 -2.99 6.29 -2.01
CA LYS A 78 -3.71 6.34 -3.30
C LYS A 78 -3.87 7.77 -3.80
N CYS A 79 -4.36 8.70 -2.99
CA CYS A 79 -4.48 10.11 -3.40
C CYS A 79 -3.12 10.66 -3.86
N SER A 80 -2.06 10.39 -3.09
CA SER A 80 -0.71 10.85 -3.42
C SER A 80 -0.21 10.28 -4.75
N ILE A 81 -0.45 9.00 -5.03
CA ILE A 81 -0.07 8.36 -6.30
C ILE A 81 -0.79 9.03 -7.47
N ILE A 82 -2.11 9.23 -7.38
CA ILE A 82 -2.89 9.84 -8.46
C ILE A 82 -2.41 11.28 -8.71
N ASP A 83 -2.23 12.08 -7.65
CA ASP A 83 -1.79 13.47 -7.75
C ASP A 83 -0.39 13.62 -8.36
N ILE A 84 0.50 12.66 -8.14
CA ILE A 84 1.87 12.64 -8.66
C ILE A 84 1.90 12.13 -10.10
N CYS A 85 1.10 11.10 -10.43
CA CYS A 85 0.95 10.62 -11.80
C CYS A 85 0.32 11.67 -12.73
N GLU A 86 -0.62 12.48 -12.24
CA GLU A 86 -1.19 13.63 -12.99
C GLU A 86 -0.14 14.71 -13.33
N LYS A 87 0.97 14.73 -12.57
CA LYS A 87 2.09 15.66 -12.79
C LYS A 87 3.26 15.01 -13.53
N ASP A 88 3.03 13.82 -14.11
CA ASP A 88 4.03 13.04 -14.85
C ASP A 88 5.28 12.66 -14.03
N ASP A 89 5.14 12.51 -12.71
CA ASP A 89 6.22 12.03 -11.85
C ASP A 89 6.13 10.50 -11.65
N ASN A 90 6.52 9.78 -12.71
CA ASN A 90 6.49 8.31 -12.75
C ASN A 90 7.49 7.67 -11.75
N TYR A 91 8.58 8.36 -11.40
CA TYR A 91 9.55 7.82 -10.45
C TYR A 91 8.99 7.77 -9.03
N SER A 92 8.44 8.89 -8.55
CA SER A 92 7.85 8.97 -7.22
C SER A 92 6.59 8.12 -7.10
N SER A 93 5.78 8.02 -8.15
CA SER A 93 4.59 7.17 -8.15
C SER A 93 4.94 5.70 -7.91
N LYS A 94 6.03 5.19 -8.51
CA LYS A 94 6.54 3.83 -8.31
C LYS A 94 7.01 3.56 -6.88
N ILE A 95 7.67 4.52 -6.24
CA ILE A 95 8.04 4.44 -4.82
C ILE A 95 6.79 4.31 -3.95
N LEU A 96 5.82 5.20 -4.14
CA LEU A 96 4.58 5.18 -3.38
C LEU A 96 3.75 3.93 -3.65
N PHE A 97 3.74 3.45 -4.90
CA PHE A 97 3.02 2.25 -5.28
C PHE A 97 3.60 0.99 -4.60
N ARG A 98 4.93 0.89 -4.46
CA ARG A 98 5.54 -0.17 -3.64
C ARG A 98 5.05 -0.11 -2.19
N SER A 99 5.04 1.09 -1.60
CA SER A 99 4.50 1.29 -0.24
C SER A 99 3.03 0.88 -0.15
N LEU A 100 2.22 1.22 -1.14
CA LEU A 100 0.81 0.83 -1.21
C LEU A 100 0.64 -0.69 -1.19
N ILE A 101 1.43 -1.42 -1.99
CA ILE A 101 1.42 -2.89 -2.04
C ILE A 101 1.75 -3.48 -0.65
N GLU A 102 2.75 -2.94 0.06
CA GLU A 102 3.08 -3.41 1.42
C GLU A 102 1.93 -3.20 2.40
N HIS A 103 1.30 -2.03 2.35
CA HIS A 103 0.13 -1.73 3.17
C HIS A 103 -1.03 -2.69 2.86
N TYR A 104 -1.25 -2.98 1.58
CA TYR A 104 -2.30 -3.89 1.15
C TYR A 104 -2.06 -5.34 1.59
N PHE A 105 -0.84 -5.85 1.46
CA PHE A 105 -0.52 -7.21 1.92
C PHE A 105 -0.63 -7.35 3.43
N LYS A 106 -0.15 -6.36 4.19
CA LYS A 106 -0.34 -6.33 5.65
C LYS A 106 -1.82 -6.25 6.02
N PHE A 107 -2.60 -5.47 5.29
CA PHE A 107 -4.06 -5.42 5.45
C PHE A 107 -4.70 -6.80 5.24
N LEU A 108 -4.42 -7.47 4.11
CA LEU A 108 -4.96 -8.80 3.81
C LEU A 108 -4.57 -9.82 4.88
N TYR A 109 -3.32 -9.77 5.34
CA TYR A 109 -2.83 -10.62 6.42
C TYR A 109 -3.66 -10.46 7.69
N VAL A 110 -3.93 -9.22 8.11
CA VAL A 110 -4.76 -8.93 9.29
C VAL A 110 -6.20 -9.40 9.07
N TYR A 111 -6.77 -9.05 7.93
CA TYR A 111 -8.15 -9.39 7.57
C TYR A 111 -8.42 -10.91 7.61
N ILE A 112 -7.55 -11.70 6.99
CA ILE A 112 -7.71 -13.16 6.92
C ILE A 112 -7.58 -13.81 8.29
N ASN A 113 -6.57 -13.41 9.08
CA ASN A 113 -6.39 -13.95 10.42
C ASN A 113 -7.56 -13.60 11.34
N ALA A 114 -8.07 -12.37 11.25
CA ALA A 114 -9.24 -11.95 12.02
C ALA A 114 -10.48 -12.80 11.73
N ILE A 115 -10.74 -13.12 10.46
CA ILE A 115 -11.87 -13.99 10.07
C ILE A 115 -11.71 -15.41 10.63
N LYS A 116 -10.48 -15.93 10.67
CA LYS A 116 -10.20 -17.28 11.14
C LYS A 116 -10.31 -17.43 12.66
N ILE A 117 -9.73 -16.50 13.39
CA ILE A 117 -9.57 -16.57 14.86
C ILE A 117 -10.88 -16.23 15.58
N LYS A 118 -11.78 -15.47 14.93
CA LYS A 118 -13.13 -15.16 15.41
C LYS A 118 -13.17 -14.52 16.82
N ASN A 119 -12.10 -13.86 17.22
CA ASN A 119 -12.01 -12.99 18.39
C ASN A 119 -10.90 -11.93 18.17
N ASP A 120 -10.72 -11.02 19.13
CA ASP A 120 -9.77 -9.92 19.01
C ASP A 120 -8.32 -10.24 19.41
N SER A 121 -8.00 -11.47 19.83
CA SER A 121 -6.65 -11.85 20.26
C SER A 121 -5.60 -11.66 19.16
N PHE A 122 -6.01 -11.78 17.90
CA PHE A 122 -5.11 -11.48 16.79
C PHE A 122 -4.77 -9.98 16.72
N GLY A 123 -5.75 -9.10 16.96
CA GLY A 123 -5.54 -7.66 17.02
C GLY A 123 -4.57 -7.28 18.14
N ASP A 124 -4.71 -7.93 19.30
CA ASP A 124 -3.77 -7.81 20.43
C ASP A 124 -2.34 -8.18 20.04
N GLU A 125 -2.16 -9.41 19.54
CA GLU A 125 -0.85 -9.93 19.16
C GLU A 125 -0.21 -9.07 18.07
N TYR A 126 -0.98 -8.71 17.03
CA TYR A 126 -0.48 -7.91 15.92
C TYR A 126 0.06 -6.56 16.38
N GLN A 127 -0.68 -5.84 17.21
CA GLN A 127 -0.22 -4.56 17.76
C GLN A 127 1.00 -4.73 18.65
N PHE A 128 0.96 -5.70 19.58
CA PHE A 128 2.04 -5.92 20.55
C PHE A 128 3.38 -6.22 19.86
N TYR A 129 3.38 -7.15 18.91
CA TYR A 129 4.62 -7.55 18.25
C TYR A 129 5.10 -6.52 17.21
N LEU A 130 4.21 -5.78 16.55
CA LEU A 130 4.64 -4.68 15.68
C LEU A 130 5.24 -3.52 16.47
N ASP A 131 4.62 -3.13 17.59
CA ASP A 131 5.14 -2.10 18.49
C ASP A 131 6.55 -2.48 18.98
N TYR A 132 6.74 -3.73 19.42
CA TYR A 132 8.07 -4.24 19.75
C TYR A 132 9.04 -4.12 18.56
N LYS A 133 8.64 -4.56 17.36
CA LYS A 133 9.48 -4.54 16.15
C LYS A 133 9.93 -3.11 15.81
N GLU A 134 9.03 -2.14 15.85
CA GLU A 134 9.33 -0.75 15.55
C GLU A 134 10.30 -0.16 16.58
N ARG A 135 10.04 -0.38 17.87
CA ARG A 135 10.88 0.13 18.96
C ARG A 135 12.28 -0.48 18.93
N ILE A 136 12.41 -1.79 18.73
CA ILE A 136 13.72 -2.43 18.71
C ILE A 136 14.55 -2.00 17.49
N LEU A 137 13.91 -1.77 16.33
CA LEU A 137 14.57 -1.24 15.13
C LEU A 137 15.03 0.21 15.34
N LEU A 138 14.21 1.04 15.98
CA LEU A 138 14.59 2.41 16.34
C LEU A 138 15.82 2.42 17.27
N LEU A 139 15.80 1.62 18.34
CA LEU A 139 16.95 1.50 19.26
C LEU A 139 18.21 0.99 18.55
N LYS A 140 18.08 -0.01 17.67
CA LYS A 140 19.20 -0.51 16.84
C LYS A 140 19.78 0.60 15.95
N SER A 141 18.92 1.40 15.31
CA SER A 141 19.33 2.53 14.47
C SER A 141 20.04 3.62 15.28
N LEU A 142 19.46 4.04 16.41
CA LEU A 142 20.05 5.05 17.29
C LEU A 142 21.42 4.60 17.83
N LYS A 143 21.53 3.34 18.28
CA LYS A 143 22.81 2.79 18.74
C LYS A 143 23.86 2.75 17.62
N LYS A 144 23.46 2.35 16.39
CA LYS A 144 24.35 2.36 15.23
C LYS A 144 24.85 3.77 14.91
N ASN A 145 23.95 4.76 14.91
CA ASN A 145 24.31 6.15 14.63
C ASN A 145 25.20 6.75 15.73
N ALA A 146 24.90 6.48 17.00
CA ALA A 146 25.68 7.01 18.12
C ALA A 146 27.11 6.42 18.17
N LYS A 147 27.30 5.17 17.71
CA LYS A 147 28.64 4.59 17.52
C LYS A 147 29.44 5.30 16.42
N ILE A 148 28.79 5.70 15.32
CA ILE A 148 29.47 6.42 14.22
C ILE A 148 30.01 7.77 14.69
N PHE A 149 29.28 8.46 15.58
CA PHE A 149 29.67 9.77 16.11
C PHE A 149 30.48 9.71 17.41
N GLU A 150 30.94 8.52 17.84
CA GLU A 150 31.66 8.29 19.12
C GLU A 150 30.92 8.79 20.38
N GLN A 151 29.62 9.09 20.26
CA GLN A 151 28.79 9.65 21.34
C GLN A 151 28.32 8.58 22.34
N TYR A 152 28.54 7.30 22.03
CA TYR A 152 28.03 6.20 22.85
C TYR A 152 28.91 4.94 22.79
N ASN A 153 29.73 4.73 23.82
CA ASN A 153 30.66 3.60 23.93
C ASN A 153 30.15 2.46 24.84
N LYS A 154 28.89 2.50 25.29
CA LYS A 154 28.34 1.41 26.12
C LYS A 154 27.70 0.32 25.26
N ASP A 155 28.15 -0.91 25.44
CA ASP A 155 27.53 -2.08 24.84
C ASP A 155 26.33 -2.54 25.67
N ILE A 156 25.25 -1.76 25.62
CA ILE A 156 23.98 -2.11 26.28
C ILE A 156 23.18 -3.04 25.36
N ASN A 157 22.62 -4.11 25.92
CA ASN A 157 21.70 -4.97 25.18
C ASN A 157 20.37 -4.22 24.93
N ASN A 158 19.99 -4.07 23.65
CA ASN A 158 18.82 -3.27 23.28
C ASN A 158 17.50 -3.86 23.81
N PHE A 159 17.40 -5.19 23.90
CA PHE A 159 16.22 -5.86 24.43
C PHE A 159 16.06 -5.61 25.93
N GLN A 160 17.17 -5.67 26.69
CA GLN A 160 17.16 -5.34 28.11
C GLN A 160 16.73 -3.89 28.34
N LEU A 161 17.31 -2.94 27.60
CA LEU A 161 16.93 -1.53 27.68
C LEU A 161 15.44 -1.33 27.34
N LEU A 162 14.95 -2.01 26.32
CA LEU A 162 13.54 -1.92 25.94
C LEU A 162 12.63 -2.46 27.04
N CYS A 163 12.99 -3.59 27.66
CA CYS A 163 12.29 -4.20 28.78
C CYS A 163 12.32 -3.38 30.08
N GLU A 164 13.27 -2.45 30.24
CA GLU A 164 13.28 -1.50 31.36
C GLU A 164 12.17 -0.44 31.20
N VAL A 165 11.91 -0.02 29.97
CA VAL A 165 10.87 0.99 29.65
C VAL A 165 9.50 0.35 29.45
N TYR A 166 9.45 -0.84 28.86
CA TYR A 166 8.26 -1.61 28.53
C TYR A 166 8.34 -3.01 29.16
N PRO A 167 8.04 -3.15 30.47
CA PRO A 167 8.19 -4.40 31.21
C PRO A 167 7.38 -5.57 30.64
N GLU A 168 6.29 -5.31 29.93
CA GLU A 168 5.44 -6.30 29.29
C GLU A 168 6.19 -7.20 28.30
N TYR A 169 7.27 -6.74 27.67
CA TYR A 169 8.08 -7.56 26.76
C TYR A 169 8.89 -8.64 27.48
N LYS A 170 9.08 -8.53 28.82
CA LYS A 170 9.77 -9.55 29.62
C LYS A 170 9.02 -10.88 29.67
N ALA A 171 7.75 -10.90 29.26
CA ALA A 171 6.95 -12.13 29.21
C ALA A 171 7.56 -13.17 28.26
N LEU A 172 8.35 -12.76 27.27
CA LEU A 172 8.97 -13.64 26.28
C LEU A 172 10.48 -13.36 26.16
N SER A 173 11.24 -14.34 25.65
CA SER A 173 12.65 -14.14 25.33
C SER A 173 12.82 -13.26 24.07
N GLU A 174 13.95 -12.56 23.95
CA GLU A 174 14.29 -11.79 22.74
C GLU A 174 14.18 -12.65 21.47
N ASN A 175 14.64 -13.91 21.52
CA ASN A 175 14.57 -14.84 20.40
C ASN A 175 13.13 -15.16 20.00
N GLU A 176 12.25 -15.38 20.98
CA GLU A 176 10.84 -15.65 20.73
C GLU A 176 10.13 -14.40 20.17
N MET A 177 10.39 -13.22 20.74
CA MET A 177 9.88 -11.95 20.22
C MET A 177 10.30 -11.74 18.76
N ASN A 178 11.59 -11.92 18.46
CA ASN A 178 12.11 -11.80 17.10
C ASN A 178 11.46 -12.82 16.17
N ARG A 179 11.31 -14.08 16.60
CA ARG A 179 10.62 -15.13 15.82
C ARG A 179 9.18 -14.76 15.51
N ARG A 180 8.42 -14.24 16.48
CA ARG A 180 7.04 -13.78 16.29
C ARG A 180 6.97 -12.61 15.32
N THR A 181 7.91 -11.67 15.36
CA THR A 181 7.89 -10.49 14.49
C THR A 181 8.22 -10.78 13.02
N LYS A 182 8.91 -11.89 12.74
CA LYS A 182 9.22 -12.32 11.37
C LYS A 182 7.96 -12.60 10.55
N GLN A 183 6.90 -13.10 11.17
CA GLN A 183 5.65 -13.39 10.45
C GLN A 183 5.01 -12.15 9.80
N PHE A 184 5.42 -10.94 10.22
CA PHE A 184 4.95 -9.67 9.64
C PHE A 184 5.91 -9.07 8.60
N GLU A 185 6.97 -9.79 8.24
CA GLU A 185 7.80 -9.45 7.08
C GLU A 185 7.04 -9.76 5.80
N ILE A 186 7.27 -8.96 4.77
CA ILE A 186 6.45 -8.98 3.56
C ILE A 186 6.49 -10.33 2.85
N ASP A 187 7.67 -10.96 2.78
CA ASP A 187 7.85 -12.27 2.14
C ASP A 187 7.05 -13.36 2.88
N ASN A 188 7.13 -13.36 4.23
CA ASN A 188 6.35 -14.29 5.07
C ASN A 188 4.84 -14.04 4.95
N ILE A 189 4.42 -12.78 4.77
CA ILE A 189 3.03 -12.43 4.51
C ILE A 189 2.60 -12.97 3.13
N ILE A 190 3.39 -12.78 2.08
CA ILE A 190 3.08 -13.28 0.72
C ILE A 190 3.00 -14.81 0.73
N GLU A 191 3.93 -15.49 1.39
CA GLU A 191 3.89 -16.95 1.58
C GLU A 191 2.62 -17.39 2.33
N PHE A 192 2.29 -16.69 3.42
CA PHE A 192 1.04 -16.92 4.14
C PHE A 192 -0.17 -16.78 3.21
N LEU A 193 -0.29 -15.67 2.48
CA LEU A 193 -1.41 -15.42 1.57
C LEU A 193 -1.51 -16.51 0.49
N SER A 194 -0.37 -16.89 -0.10
CA SER A 194 -0.30 -17.99 -1.07
C SER A 194 -0.83 -19.30 -0.48
N SER A 195 -0.44 -19.65 0.75
CA SER A 195 -0.93 -20.85 1.45
C SER A 195 -2.44 -20.81 1.74
N GLN A 196 -3.05 -19.63 1.72
CA GLN A 196 -4.49 -19.45 1.87
C GLN A 196 -5.27 -19.54 0.55
N GLY A 197 -4.60 -19.90 -0.54
CA GLY A 197 -5.21 -20.05 -1.87
C GLY A 197 -5.32 -18.75 -2.66
N PHE A 198 -4.84 -17.62 -2.13
CA PHE A 198 -4.99 -16.32 -2.78
C PHE A 198 -4.23 -16.22 -4.11
N GLN A 199 -3.10 -16.92 -4.28
CA GLN A 199 -2.34 -16.89 -5.55
C GLN A 199 -2.99 -17.70 -6.68
N LYS A 200 -3.72 -18.79 -6.38
CA LYS A 200 -4.19 -19.71 -7.43
C LYS A 200 -5.41 -19.19 -8.20
N ASP A 201 -6.17 -18.28 -7.59
CA ASP A 201 -7.47 -17.84 -8.10
C ASP A 201 -7.56 -16.31 -8.27
N SER A 202 -6.43 -15.58 -8.15
CA SER A 202 -6.43 -14.11 -8.23
C SER A 202 -5.40 -13.59 -9.23
N ALA A 203 -5.87 -13.34 -10.47
CA ALA A 203 -5.10 -12.63 -11.50
C ALA A 203 -4.55 -11.28 -11.00
N PHE A 204 -5.23 -10.65 -10.04
CA PHE A 204 -4.77 -9.42 -9.41
C PHE A 204 -3.49 -9.62 -8.58
N LEU A 205 -3.42 -10.69 -7.78
CA LEU A 205 -2.22 -10.97 -6.97
C LEU A 205 -1.04 -11.41 -7.84
N GLU A 206 -1.30 -12.15 -8.90
CA GLU A 206 -0.30 -12.48 -9.91
C GLU A 206 0.29 -11.22 -10.58
N ALA A 207 -0.50 -10.16 -10.74
CA ALA A 207 -0.03 -8.90 -11.30
C ALA A 207 0.80 -8.05 -10.31
N ILE A 208 0.43 -7.99 -9.03
CA ILE A 208 1.11 -7.08 -8.06
C ILE A 208 2.37 -7.66 -7.43
N ILE A 209 2.50 -8.99 -7.28
CA ILE A 209 3.67 -9.61 -6.62
C ILE A 209 4.96 -9.38 -7.42
N PRO A 210 5.01 -9.62 -8.75
CA PRO A 210 6.21 -9.32 -9.54
C PRO A 210 6.57 -7.83 -9.47
N LYS A 211 5.56 -6.95 -9.57
CA LYS A 211 5.76 -5.50 -9.45
C LYS A 211 6.37 -5.10 -8.11
N TYR A 212 5.94 -5.70 -7.00
CA TYR A 212 6.54 -5.42 -5.70
C TYR A 212 8.07 -5.59 -5.70
N SER A 213 8.54 -6.68 -6.33
CA SER A 213 9.96 -6.99 -6.46
C SER A 213 10.68 -5.99 -7.39
N GLU A 214 10.10 -5.70 -8.55
CA GLU A 214 10.66 -4.75 -9.52
C GLU A 214 10.82 -3.34 -8.95
N LEU A 215 9.83 -2.90 -8.17
CA LEU A 215 9.79 -1.55 -7.59
C LEU A 215 10.84 -1.33 -6.49
N SER A 216 11.49 -2.40 -6.00
CA SER A 216 12.56 -2.31 -5.00
C SER A 216 13.71 -1.40 -5.47
N SER A 217 14.05 -1.45 -6.76
CA SER A 217 15.09 -0.59 -7.34
C SER A 217 14.76 0.90 -7.24
N TYR A 218 13.48 1.28 -7.24
CA TYR A 218 13.09 2.70 -7.17
C TYR A 218 13.23 3.25 -5.76
N VAL A 219 12.87 2.46 -4.74
CA VAL A 219 12.97 2.88 -3.33
C VAL A 219 14.42 3.04 -2.88
N HIS A 220 15.34 2.26 -3.45
CA HIS A 220 16.75 2.24 -3.03
C HIS A 220 17.69 3.00 -3.96
N GLY A 221 17.17 3.74 -4.95
CA GLY A 221 18.02 4.42 -5.95
C GLY A 221 18.90 3.44 -6.73
N GLY A 222 18.39 2.23 -7.00
CA GLY A 222 19.13 1.20 -7.70
C GLY A 222 19.26 1.47 -9.19
N ILE A 223 20.31 0.91 -9.80
CA ILE A 223 20.68 1.11 -11.21
C ILE A 223 19.57 0.80 -12.23
N LEU A 224 18.62 -0.10 -11.91
CA LEU A 224 17.50 -0.39 -12.80
C LEU A 224 16.53 0.78 -12.89
N ALA A 225 16.28 1.48 -11.78
CA ALA A 225 15.43 2.67 -11.75
C ALA A 225 16.10 3.83 -12.50
N GLU A 226 17.41 4.02 -12.33
CA GLU A 226 18.18 4.99 -13.12
C GLU A 226 18.11 4.68 -14.61
N LYS A 227 18.26 3.41 -14.99
CA LYS A 227 18.17 3.02 -16.40
C LYS A 227 16.81 3.35 -17.01
N ASN A 228 15.74 3.08 -16.28
CA ASN A 228 14.40 3.41 -16.74
C ASN A 228 14.12 4.92 -16.78
N LEU A 229 14.81 5.72 -15.95
CA LEU A 229 14.65 7.17 -15.96
C LEU A 229 15.38 7.83 -17.15
N PHE A 230 16.58 7.37 -17.47
CA PHE A 230 17.45 8.05 -18.45
C PHE A 230 17.39 7.45 -19.86
N TYR A 231 17.02 6.19 -20.02
CA TYR A 231 17.10 5.50 -21.31
C TYR A 231 15.74 5.04 -21.86
N ASP A 232 14.65 5.23 -21.11
CA ASP A 232 13.30 4.90 -21.57
C ASP A 232 12.67 6.16 -22.21
N SER A 233 12.97 6.39 -23.50
CA SER A 233 12.43 7.51 -24.28
C SER A 233 11.05 7.22 -24.90
N ASP A 234 10.47 6.06 -24.60
CA ASP A 234 9.19 5.60 -25.13
C ASP A 234 8.04 6.21 -24.30
N TYR A 235 7.43 7.26 -24.85
CA TYR A 235 6.34 7.99 -24.21
C TYR A 235 5.07 7.14 -24.06
N GLU A 236 4.75 6.30 -25.04
CA GLU A 236 3.59 5.40 -24.99
C GLU A 236 3.75 4.40 -23.84
N LYS A 237 4.94 3.81 -23.71
CA LYS A 237 5.26 2.92 -22.60
C LYS A 237 5.17 3.62 -21.24
N SER A 238 5.63 4.86 -21.13
CA SER A 238 5.51 5.64 -19.88
C SER A 238 4.04 5.86 -19.51
N ILE A 239 3.21 6.29 -20.46
CA ILE A 239 1.77 6.47 -20.24
C ILE A 239 1.08 5.17 -19.82
N ASN A 240 1.41 4.06 -20.47
CA ASN A 240 0.81 2.76 -20.12
C ASN A 240 1.21 2.31 -18.72
N GLN A 241 2.46 2.56 -18.29
CA GLN A 241 2.89 2.31 -16.90
C GLN A 241 2.12 3.18 -15.90
N ILE A 242 1.89 4.46 -16.21
CA ILE A 242 1.11 5.37 -15.36
C ILE A 242 -0.32 4.86 -15.21
N LYS A 243 -0.98 4.53 -16.33
CA LYS A 243 -2.34 3.98 -16.34
C LYS A 243 -2.43 2.72 -15.48
N GLU A 244 -1.50 1.80 -15.68
CA GLU A 244 -1.45 0.55 -14.93
C GLU A 244 -1.25 0.77 -13.42
N ILE A 245 -0.33 1.65 -13.01
CA ILE A 245 -0.12 1.98 -11.59
C ILE A 245 -1.39 2.58 -11.00
N VAL A 246 -2.05 3.49 -11.70
CA VAL A 246 -3.28 4.15 -11.23
C VAL A 246 -4.43 3.16 -11.12
N ASP A 247 -4.63 2.28 -12.10
CA ASP A 247 -5.67 1.26 -12.08
C ASP A 247 -5.46 0.27 -10.93
N LEU A 248 -4.24 -0.24 -10.75
CA LEU A 248 -3.92 -1.13 -9.63
C LEU A 248 -4.06 -0.42 -8.28
N THR A 249 -3.68 0.86 -8.19
CA THR A 249 -3.85 1.67 -6.99
C THR A 249 -5.32 1.79 -6.62
N LEU A 250 -6.18 2.08 -7.59
CA LEU A 250 -7.62 2.16 -7.38
C LEU A 250 -8.21 0.79 -6.98
N ALA A 251 -7.76 -0.29 -7.62
CA ALA A 251 -8.17 -1.65 -7.26
C ALA A 251 -7.78 -2.03 -5.83
N ILE A 252 -6.57 -1.69 -5.37
CA ILE A 252 -6.12 -1.88 -3.97
C ILE A 252 -7.03 -1.12 -3.01
N ASP A 253 -7.30 0.15 -3.29
CA ASP A 253 -8.09 1.01 -2.41
C ASP A 253 -9.55 0.56 -2.32
N ILE A 254 -10.20 0.32 -3.46
CA ILE A 254 -11.57 -0.20 -3.51
C ILE A 254 -11.65 -1.58 -2.86
N GLY A 255 -10.68 -2.47 -3.13
CA GLY A 255 -10.60 -3.78 -2.51
C GLY A 255 -10.49 -3.68 -0.99
N THR A 256 -9.59 -2.83 -0.48
CA THR A 256 -9.43 -2.56 0.95
C THR A 256 -10.75 -2.10 1.57
N LYS A 257 -11.41 -1.09 0.98
CA LYS A 257 -12.71 -0.59 1.44
C LYS A 257 -13.78 -1.68 1.44
N SER A 258 -13.86 -2.47 0.37
CA SER A 258 -14.82 -3.59 0.23
C SER A 258 -14.62 -4.64 1.32
N PHE A 259 -13.37 -5.04 1.59
CA PHE A 259 -13.05 -6.02 2.64
C PHE A 259 -13.29 -5.47 4.05
N VAL A 260 -12.98 -4.20 4.33
CA VAL A 260 -13.29 -3.56 5.62
C VAL A 260 -14.80 -3.54 5.85
N MET A 261 -15.60 -3.14 4.85
CA MET A 261 -17.06 -3.17 4.97
C MET A 261 -17.56 -4.60 5.20
N MET A 262 -17.02 -5.59 4.49
CA MET A 262 -17.37 -7.00 4.72
C MET A 262 -17.01 -7.46 6.14
N PHE A 263 -15.89 -7.00 6.70
CA PHE A 263 -15.54 -7.28 8.09
C PHE A 263 -16.54 -6.67 9.07
N PHE A 264 -16.93 -5.41 8.88
CA PHE A 264 -17.94 -4.75 9.70
C PHE A 264 -19.29 -5.48 9.63
N PHE A 265 -19.72 -5.93 8.45
CA PHE A 265 -20.89 -6.80 8.33
C PHE A 265 -20.76 -8.08 9.17
N ILE A 266 -19.60 -8.74 9.13
CA ILE A 266 -19.36 -9.96 9.93
C ILE A 266 -19.44 -9.66 11.43
N ALA A 267 -18.85 -8.54 11.86
CA ALA A 267 -18.75 -8.15 13.26
C ALA A 267 -20.07 -7.63 13.86
N THR A 268 -20.86 -6.85 13.10
CA THR A 268 -22.08 -6.19 13.60
C THR A 268 -23.38 -6.84 13.12
N LYS A 269 -23.34 -7.62 12.04
CA LYS A 269 -24.50 -8.16 11.30
C LYS A 269 -25.37 -7.10 10.62
N GLU A 270 -24.92 -5.85 10.54
CA GLU A 270 -25.63 -4.78 9.85
C GLU A 270 -25.51 -4.93 8.32
N LYS A 271 -26.63 -5.24 7.65
CA LYS A 271 -26.67 -5.52 6.20
C LYS A 271 -26.20 -4.34 5.33
N GLU A 272 -26.24 -3.12 5.85
CA GLU A 272 -25.79 -1.93 5.13
C GLU A 272 -24.30 -2.04 4.73
N PHE A 273 -23.47 -2.64 5.57
CA PHE A 273 -22.05 -2.85 5.25
C PHE A 273 -21.85 -3.83 4.09
N LEU A 274 -22.67 -4.88 4.01
CA LEU A 274 -22.65 -5.79 2.87
C LEU A 274 -23.09 -5.08 1.58
N PHE A 275 -24.07 -4.18 1.68
CA PHE A 275 -24.48 -3.35 0.55
C PHE A 275 -23.33 -2.45 0.06
N PHE A 276 -22.62 -1.74 0.95
CA PHE A 276 -21.46 -0.94 0.55
C PHE A 276 -20.36 -1.77 -0.11
N SER A 277 -20.04 -2.93 0.49
CA SER A 277 -19.01 -3.83 -0.04
C SER A 277 -19.31 -4.27 -1.48
N LYS A 278 -20.58 -4.57 -1.79
CA LYS A 278 -21.03 -4.91 -3.14
C LYS A 278 -20.99 -3.71 -4.08
N ARG A 279 -21.48 -2.54 -3.63
CA ARG A 279 -21.52 -1.35 -4.47
C ARG A 279 -20.11 -0.88 -4.88
N PHE A 280 -19.12 -1.03 -4.02
CA PHE A 280 -17.72 -0.78 -4.36
C PHE A 280 -17.22 -1.69 -5.49
N GLN A 281 -17.58 -2.97 -5.48
CA GLN A 281 -17.20 -3.91 -6.54
C GLN A 281 -17.90 -3.61 -7.87
N GLU A 282 -19.13 -3.08 -7.83
CA GLU A 282 -19.84 -2.62 -9.03
C GLU A 282 -19.15 -1.40 -9.65
N ILE A 283 -18.78 -0.40 -8.85
CA ILE A 283 -18.07 0.80 -9.32
C ILE A 283 -16.73 0.45 -9.98
N MET A 284 -16.05 -0.60 -9.52
CA MET A 284 -14.81 -1.05 -10.13
C MET A 284 -15.01 -1.63 -11.55
N LYS A 285 -16.20 -2.17 -11.84
CA LYS A 285 -16.54 -2.78 -13.14
C LYS A 285 -17.12 -1.79 -14.15
N GLU A 286 -17.74 -0.71 -13.66
CA GLU A 286 -18.19 0.45 -14.46
C GLU A 286 -16.97 1.20 -15.05
#